data_AF-A0A1L9B603-F1
#
_entry.id   AF-A0A1L9B603-F1
#
_cell.length_a   1.000
_cell.length_b   1.000
_cell.length_c   1.000
_cell.angle_alpha   90.00
_cell.angle_beta   90.00
_cell.angle_gamma   90.00
#
_symmetry.space_group_name_H-M   'P 1'
#
loop_
_entity.id
_entity.type
_entity.pdbx_description
1 polymer ?
#
loop_
_entity_poly.entity_id
_entity_poly.type
_entity_poly.pdbx_seq_one_letter_code
_entity_poly.pdbx_strand_id
1 'polypeptide(L)'
;MYSSLDSIDIVTQNEETGRKGFLQTDHRSAAEIQQERELSTLFALTRMLNARQAIESEGGPVDVLYVCSEPPPDFLRSVVTSAGGRVQINDEPVSVYEGPIGTPEDLAEDAFRRLAYRVAHEREASLDEGLLSALQEEYAQQPGAEEDEPGYWTRVVELAAVTGELLRARHGGRWAAAQDMATMPFAFRLGGEGASPAIVNVVGKAERFLTNGERDSLVLLLRMAEDQSLLAASEPRPVLFTLKPSDWSVRDRVLCRPLFDAQTRADVPLLAYGEDLPNSFSLFKRGGSRDGELDALHAQALENLKAVSVEIDEHGEGPQRVLAVSGHFFAAEKVLDVPFMRAMHERLGSQVLLAAVPRKGLLLLTSALVEPPFTAEFLGLCEEQYANQDSAPISPTPLVIQDGEIRGFVQMGDEAPTPSPSEEPSRTGPTGGLKN
;
A
#
# COMPACT_ATOMS: atom_id res chain seq x y z
N MET A 1 -4.71 16.31 -24.90
CA MET A 1 -4.72 16.42 -23.43
C MET A 1 -5.94 15.67 -22.94
N TYR A 2 -5.74 14.61 -22.17
CA TYR A 2 -6.85 13.90 -21.52
C TYR A 2 -7.34 14.76 -20.36
N SER A 3 -8.65 14.85 -20.17
CA SER A 3 -9.22 15.32 -18.89
C SER A 3 -8.84 14.31 -17.80
N SER A 4 -8.71 14.76 -16.54
CA SER A 4 -8.25 13.95 -15.40
C SER A 4 -9.02 12.63 -15.24
N LEU A 5 -8.32 11.51 -15.06
CA LEU A 5 -8.95 10.16 -15.03
C LEU A 5 -9.82 9.89 -13.81
N ASP A 6 -9.53 10.60 -12.71
CA ASP A 6 -10.11 10.43 -11.39
C ASP A 6 -11.12 11.53 -11.03
N SER A 7 -11.20 12.60 -11.81
CA SER A 7 -12.19 13.66 -11.63
C SER A 7 -13.38 13.53 -12.58
N ILE A 8 -14.50 14.11 -12.14
CA ILE A 8 -15.66 14.31 -13.00
C ILE A 8 -15.73 15.77 -13.37
N ASP A 9 -15.76 16.08 -14.67
CA ASP A 9 -15.59 17.45 -15.13
C ASP A 9 -16.76 18.35 -14.75
N ILE A 10 -18.01 17.88 -14.96
CA ILE A 10 -19.21 18.69 -14.71
C ILE A 10 -20.33 17.81 -14.14
N VAL A 11 -20.88 18.25 -13.00
CA VAL A 11 -22.11 17.71 -12.42
C VAL A 11 -23.27 18.60 -12.86
N THR A 12 -24.23 18.02 -13.56
CA THR A 12 -25.47 18.67 -13.97
C THR A 12 -26.65 18.07 -13.23
N GLN A 13 -27.72 18.85 -13.08
CA GLN A 13 -29.01 18.34 -12.64
C GLN A 13 -30.03 18.73 -13.69
N ASN A 14 -30.69 17.73 -14.28
CA ASN A 14 -31.77 17.98 -15.22
C ASN A 14 -32.97 18.55 -14.44
N GLU A 15 -33.36 19.79 -14.73
CA GLU A 15 -34.42 20.50 -13.99
C GLU A 15 -35.79 19.84 -14.11
N GLU A 16 -36.09 19.17 -15.23
CA GLU A 16 -37.39 18.54 -15.50
C GLU A 16 -37.54 17.18 -14.83
N THR A 17 -36.46 16.39 -14.78
CA THR A 17 -36.48 15.02 -14.26
C THR A 17 -35.85 14.89 -12.88
N GLY A 18 -35.17 15.93 -12.40
CA GLY A 18 -34.38 15.95 -11.18
C GLY A 18 -33.13 15.06 -11.21
N ARG A 19 -32.84 14.40 -12.35
CA ARG A 19 -31.74 13.44 -12.48
C ARG A 19 -30.40 14.15 -12.51
N LYS A 20 -29.43 13.63 -11.75
CA LYS A 20 -28.03 14.05 -11.85
C LYS A 20 -27.44 13.47 -13.13
N GLY A 21 -26.77 14.32 -13.89
CA GLY A 21 -26.00 13.94 -15.08
C GLY A 21 -24.54 14.31 -14.90
N PHE A 22 -23.64 13.49 -15.40
CA PHE A 22 -22.21 13.79 -15.36
C PHE A 22 -21.68 13.89 -16.78
N LEU A 23 -20.98 14.97 -17.07
CA LEU A 23 -20.36 15.18 -18.36
C LEU A 23 -18.87 14.95 -18.23
N GLN A 24 -18.35 14.16 -19.16
CA GLN A 24 -16.94 13.85 -19.31
C GLN A 24 -16.50 14.34 -20.69
N THR A 25 -15.64 15.35 -20.75
CA THR A 25 -15.18 15.97 -22.00
C THR A 25 -13.92 15.29 -22.52
N ASP A 26 -13.84 15.16 -23.84
CA ASP A 26 -12.62 14.76 -24.55
C ASP A 26 -12.31 15.82 -25.60
N HIS A 27 -11.18 16.51 -25.41
CA HIS A 27 -10.74 17.62 -26.25
C HIS A 27 -9.85 17.19 -27.40
N ARG A 28 -9.58 15.88 -27.54
CA ARG A 28 -8.78 15.33 -28.65
C ARG A 28 -9.63 15.25 -29.92
N SER A 29 -8.97 15.39 -31.06
CA SER A 29 -9.55 15.07 -32.36
C SER A 29 -9.84 13.57 -32.50
N ALA A 30 -10.76 13.22 -33.40
CA ALA A 30 -11.06 11.85 -33.77
C ALA A 30 -9.82 11.11 -34.29
N ALA A 31 -8.90 11.82 -34.96
CA ALA A 31 -7.64 11.26 -35.44
C ALA A 31 -6.69 10.90 -34.29
N GLU A 32 -6.52 11.78 -33.30
CA GLU A 32 -5.73 11.50 -32.09
C GLU A 32 -6.32 10.33 -31.29
N ILE A 33 -7.65 10.33 -31.09
CA ILE A 33 -8.38 9.23 -30.45
C ILE A 33 -8.12 7.91 -31.20
N GLN A 34 -8.14 7.95 -32.54
CA GLN A 34 -7.93 6.77 -33.38
C GLN A 34 -6.49 6.27 -33.33
N GLN A 35 -5.52 7.17 -33.22
CA GLN A 35 -4.10 6.83 -33.11
C GLN A 35 -3.79 6.17 -31.77
N GLU A 36 -4.39 6.64 -30.68
CA GLU A 36 -4.21 6.09 -29.33
C GLU A 36 -5.38 5.18 -28.94
N ARG A 37 -5.72 4.24 -29.83
CA ARG A 37 -6.95 3.43 -29.70
C ARG A 37 -7.06 2.70 -28.36
N GLU A 38 -6.00 2.02 -27.92
CA GLU A 38 -5.99 1.24 -26.68
C GLU A 38 -6.10 2.14 -25.45
N LEU A 39 -5.30 3.21 -25.38
CA LEU A 39 -5.34 4.18 -24.27
C LEU A 39 -6.71 4.88 -24.20
N SER A 40 -7.23 5.34 -25.34
CA SER A 40 -8.56 5.96 -25.45
C SER A 40 -9.66 5.03 -24.95
N THR A 41 -9.56 3.73 -25.26
CA THR A 41 -10.52 2.72 -24.77
C THR A 41 -10.46 2.62 -23.25
N LEU A 42 -9.28 2.44 -22.68
CA LEU A 42 -9.11 2.27 -21.23
C LEU A 42 -9.49 3.52 -20.44
N PHE A 43 -9.18 4.70 -20.97
CA PHE A 43 -9.50 5.98 -20.34
C PHE A 43 -11.01 6.24 -20.39
N ALA A 44 -11.66 6.02 -21.53
CA ALA A 44 -13.10 6.16 -21.64
C ALA A 44 -13.85 5.17 -20.74
N LEU A 45 -13.44 3.90 -20.71
CA LEU A 45 -14.02 2.91 -19.78
C LEU A 45 -13.90 3.37 -18.33
N THR A 46 -12.70 3.81 -17.92
CA THR A 46 -12.43 4.29 -16.55
C THR A 46 -13.35 5.45 -16.19
N ARG A 47 -13.38 6.51 -17.01
CA ARG A 47 -14.20 7.71 -16.75
C ARG A 47 -15.69 7.39 -16.67
N MET A 48 -16.20 6.52 -17.55
CA MET A 48 -17.61 6.14 -17.56
C MET A 48 -18.00 5.30 -16.34
N LEU A 49 -17.19 4.29 -16.01
CA LEU A 49 -17.48 3.38 -14.92
C LEU A 49 -17.33 4.07 -13.56
N ASN A 50 -16.30 4.91 -13.36
CA ASN A 50 -16.10 5.67 -12.13
C ASN A 50 -17.24 6.67 -11.91
N ALA A 51 -17.63 7.42 -12.96
CA ALA A 51 -18.76 8.34 -12.88
C ALA A 51 -20.05 7.60 -12.51
N ARG A 52 -20.31 6.43 -13.12
CA ARG A 52 -21.51 5.64 -12.80
C ARG A 52 -21.50 5.14 -11.35
N GLN A 53 -20.37 4.62 -10.89
CA GLN A 53 -20.22 4.11 -9.52
C GLN A 53 -20.44 5.21 -8.47
N ALA A 54 -19.94 6.42 -8.72
CA ALA A 54 -20.12 7.56 -7.82
C ALA A 54 -21.59 7.94 -7.57
N ILE A 55 -22.52 7.45 -8.40
CA ILE A 55 -23.94 7.86 -8.37
C ILE A 55 -24.84 6.70 -7.98
N GLU A 56 -24.48 5.48 -8.33
CA GLU A 56 -25.13 4.27 -7.79
C GLU A 56 -25.09 4.30 -6.26
N SER A 57 -24.03 4.84 -5.65
CA SER A 57 -23.93 5.08 -4.21
C SER A 57 -24.91 6.13 -3.67
N GLU A 58 -25.41 7.03 -4.52
CA GLU A 58 -26.40 8.07 -4.19
C GLU A 58 -27.86 7.66 -4.48
N GLY A 59 -28.09 6.47 -5.06
CA GLY A 59 -29.43 5.86 -5.17
C GLY A 59 -30.36 6.41 -6.26
N GLY A 60 -29.84 7.09 -7.28
CA GLY A 60 -30.61 7.67 -8.39
C GLY A 60 -30.31 7.07 -9.78
N PRO A 61 -31.25 7.14 -10.74
CA PRO A 61 -30.97 6.80 -12.14
C PRO A 61 -29.97 7.79 -12.74
N VAL A 62 -29.01 7.25 -13.49
CA VAL A 62 -27.78 7.95 -13.90
C VAL A 62 -27.78 8.25 -15.39
N ASP A 63 -27.37 9.47 -15.75
CA ASP A 63 -26.97 9.82 -17.10
C ASP A 63 -25.48 10.24 -17.13
N VAL A 64 -24.62 9.42 -17.72
CA VAL A 64 -23.22 9.80 -18.00
C VAL A 64 -23.06 10.12 -19.48
N LEU A 65 -22.62 11.34 -19.79
CA LEU A 65 -22.40 11.84 -21.14
C LEU A 65 -20.90 11.97 -21.41
N TYR A 66 -20.45 11.40 -22.52
CA TYR A 66 -19.10 11.58 -23.06
C TYR A 66 -19.17 12.61 -24.19
N VAL A 67 -18.60 13.79 -23.97
CA VAL A 67 -18.73 14.96 -24.85
C VAL A 67 -17.47 15.13 -25.69
N CYS A 68 -17.62 15.11 -27.01
CA CYS A 68 -16.54 15.33 -27.98
C CYS A 68 -16.79 16.60 -28.80
N SER A 69 -15.73 17.26 -29.28
CA SER A 69 -15.86 18.42 -30.17
C SER A 69 -16.23 18.07 -31.61
N GLU A 70 -15.98 16.82 -32.02
CA GLU A 70 -16.31 16.28 -33.34
C GLU A 70 -16.76 14.81 -33.22
N PRO A 71 -17.33 14.20 -34.27
CA PRO A 71 -17.76 12.80 -34.21
C PRO A 71 -16.58 11.87 -33.89
N PRO A 72 -16.58 11.17 -32.73
CA PRO A 72 -15.48 10.27 -32.39
C PRO A 72 -15.55 8.98 -33.22
N PRO A 73 -14.44 8.23 -33.34
CA PRO A 73 -14.43 6.94 -34.02
C PRO A 73 -15.45 5.96 -33.43
N ASP A 74 -15.96 5.05 -34.28
CA ASP A 74 -16.99 4.08 -33.89
C ASP A 74 -16.60 3.21 -32.69
N PHE A 75 -15.32 2.89 -32.54
CA PHE A 75 -14.86 2.09 -31.39
C PHE A 75 -15.09 2.85 -30.06
N LEU A 76 -14.88 4.17 -30.02
CA LEU A 76 -15.09 4.95 -28.80
C LEU A 76 -16.57 5.05 -28.47
N ARG A 77 -17.43 5.22 -29.49
CA ARG A 77 -18.89 5.18 -29.33
C ARG A 77 -19.37 3.86 -28.74
N SER A 78 -18.83 2.74 -29.26
CA SER A 78 -19.08 1.40 -28.72
C SER A 78 -18.62 1.28 -27.26
N VAL A 79 -17.40 1.72 -26.95
CA VAL A 79 -16.83 1.69 -25.58
C VAL A 79 -17.68 2.47 -24.57
N VAL A 80 -18.04 3.71 -24.89
CA VAL A 80 -18.88 4.56 -24.03
C VAL A 80 -20.24 3.91 -23.80
N THR A 81 -20.86 3.38 -24.86
CA THR A 81 -22.16 2.70 -24.78
C THR A 81 -22.08 1.41 -23.96
N SER A 82 -21.01 0.62 -24.14
CA SER A 82 -20.74 -0.60 -23.36
C SER A 82 -20.56 -0.33 -21.87
N ALA A 83 -20.02 0.84 -21.51
CA ALA A 83 -19.94 1.30 -20.12
C ALA A 83 -21.24 1.95 -19.60
N GLY A 84 -22.32 1.97 -20.39
CA GLY A 84 -23.61 2.54 -20.03
C GLY A 84 -23.68 4.07 -20.14
N GLY A 85 -22.69 4.71 -20.77
CA GLY A 85 -22.70 6.13 -21.10
C GLY A 85 -23.33 6.40 -22.46
N ARG A 86 -23.41 7.68 -22.84
CA ARG A 86 -23.84 8.11 -24.18
C ARG A 86 -22.91 9.18 -24.73
N VAL A 87 -22.74 9.20 -26.05
CA VAL A 87 -21.88 10.19 -26.71
C VAL A 87 -22.69 11.41 -27.14
N GLN A 88 -22.17 12.59 -26.83
CA GLN A 88 -22.66 13.88 -27.29
C GLN A 88 -21.56 14.59 -28.10
N ILE A 89 -21.94 15.24 -29.20
CA ILE A 89 -21.02 15.99 -30.05
C ILE A 89 -21.35 17.47 -29.90
N ASN A 90 -20.48 18.25 -29.27
CA ASN A 90 -20.79 19.63 -28.86
C ASN A 90 -22.16 19.71 -28.15
N ASP A 91 -23.03 20.62 -28.58
CA ASP A 91 -24.39 20.79 -28.06
C ASP A 91 -25.45 20.03 -28.89
N GLU A 92 -25.04 19.09 -29.74
CA GLU A 92 -25.97 18.29 -30.54
C GLU A 92 -26.77 17.30 -29.67
N PRO A 93 -27.99 16.90 -30.09
CA PRO A 93 -28.74 15.86 -29.40
C PRO A 93 -27.94 14.57 -29.24
N VAL A 94 -28.05 13.96 -28.07
CA VAL A 94 -27.37 12.70 -27.74
C VAL A 94 -27.69 11.63 -28.78
N SER A 95 -26.64 11.08 -29.41
CA SER A 95 -26.79 10.05 -30.43
C SER A 95 -26.77 8.65 -29.79
N VAL A 96 -27.67 7.78 -30.24
CA VAL A 96 -27.66 6.36 -29.85
C VAL A 96 -26.72 5.61 -30.78
N TYR A 97 -25.81 4.82 -30.20
CA TYR A 97 -24.95 3.93 -30.97
C TYR A 97 -25.71 2.63 -31.29
N GLU A 98 -25.86 2.32 -32.58
CA GLU A 98 -26.59 1.12 -33.07
C GLU A 98 -25.66 -0.04 -33.46
N GLY A 99 -24.34 0.11 -33.28
CA GLY A 99 -23.36 -0.92 -33.61
C GLY A 99 -23.20 -2.01 -32.54
N PRO A 100 -22.30 -2.98 -32.76
CA PRO A 100 -22.03 -4.03 -31.79
C PRO A 100 -21.42 -3.45 -30.50
N ILE A 101 -21.92 -3.91 -29.36
CA ILE A 101 -21.43 -3.57 -28.02
C ILE A 101 -20.77 -4.78 -27.37
N GLY A 102 -19.65 -4.56 -26.69
CA GLY A 102 -18.99 -5.57 -25.85
C GLY A 102 -19.31 -5.38 -24.37
N THR A 103 -18.78 -6.27 -23.51
CA THR A 103 -18.72 -5.99 -22.08
C THR A 103 -17.54 -5.07 -21.78
N PRO A 104 -17.61 -4.20 -20.75
CA PRO A 104 -16.45 -3.40 -20.33
C PRO A 104 -15.19 -4.23 -20.06
N GLU A 105 -15.35 -5.42 -19.49
CA GLU A 105 -14.25 -6.34 -19.19
C GLU A 105 -13.59 -6.87 -20.46
N ASP A 106 -14.36 -7.30 -21.47
CA ASP A 106 -13.81 -7.80 -22.73
C ASP A 106 -13.08 -6.69 -23.51
N LEU A 107 -13.61 -5.46 -23.46
CA LEU A 107 -13.00 -4.29 -24.08
C LEU A 107 -11.70 -3.90 -23.38
N ALA A 108 -11.69 -3.87 -22.04
CA ALA A 108 -10.47 -3.59 -21.28
C ALA A 108 -9.41 -4.68 -21.50
N GLU A 109 -9.82 -5.95 -21.48
CA GLU A 109 -8.97 -7.10 -21.74
C GLU A 109 -8.26 -7.02 -23.11
N ASP A 110 -8.99 -6.72 -24.19
CA ASP A 110 -8.41 -6.55 -25.53
C ASP A 110 -7.50 -5.31 -25.59
N ALA A 111 -7.91 -4.20 -24.99
CA ALA A 111 -7.14 -2.96 -24.99
C ALA A 111 -5.81 -3.08 -24.22
N PHE A 112 -5.82 -3.62 -22.99
CA PHE A 112 -4.60 -3.87 -22.23
C PHE A 112 -3.66 -4.82 -22.97
N ARG A 113 -4.19 -5.90 -23.55
CA ARG A 113 -3.37 -6.87 -24.30
C ARG A 113 -2.68 -6.20 -25.49
N ARG A 114 -3.44 -5.50 -26.34
CA ARG A 114 -2.89 -4.81 -27.51
C ARG A 114 -1.90 -3.72 -27.11
N LEU A 115 -2.17 -3.00 -26.03
CA LEU A 115 -1.28 -1.98 -25.51
C LEU A 115 0.07 -2.56 -25.11
N ALA A 116 0.09 -3.69 -24.38
CA ALA A 116 1.34 -4.37 -24.00
C ALA A 116 2.19 -4.74 -25.23
N TYR A 117 1.56 -5.31 -26.28
CA TYR A 117 2.26 -5.64 -27.52
C TYR A 117 2.70 -4.41 -28.31
N ARG A 118 1.91 -3.33 -28.31
CA ARG A 118 2.28 -2.05 -28.95
C ARG A 118 3.51 -1.45 -28.26
N VAL A 119 3.52 -1.40 -26.93
CA VAL A 119 4.65 -0.90 -26.12
C VAL A 119 5.92 -1.71 -26.38
N ALA A 120 5.82 -3.04 -26.46
CA ALA A 120 6.95 -3.91 -26.79
C ALA A 120 7.45 -3.67 -28.23
N HIS A 121 6.52 -3.53 -29.19
CA HIS A 121 6.85 -3.29 -30.60
C HIS A 121 7.54 -1.94 -30.83
N GLU A 122 7.03 -0.86 -30.24
CA GLU A 122 7.60 0.49 -30.34
C GLU A 122 9.03 0.58 -29.79
N ARG A 123 9.39 -0.31 -28.86
CA ARG A 123 10.73 -0.43 -28.26
C ARG A 123 11.59 -1.52 -28.89
N GLU A 124 11.11 -2.18 -29.94
CA GLU A 124 11.78 -3.32 -30.59
C GLU A 124 12.22 -4.42 -29.60
N ALA A 125 11.42 -4.64 -28.55
CA ALA A 125 11.73 -5.54 -27.44
C ALA A 125 10.78 -6.74 -27.37
N SER A 126 11.23 -7.82 -26.72
CA SER A 126 10.37 -8.93 -26.34
C SER A 126 9.51 -8.57 -25.12
N LEU A 127 8.29 -9.10 -25.07
CA LEU A 127 7.41 -8.94 -23.91
C LEU A 127 7.87 -9.87 -22.77
N ASP A 128 8.85 -9.41 -22.00
CA ASP A 128 9.47 -10.13 -20.88
C ASP A 128 9.76 -9.20 -19.66
N GLU A 129 10.37 -9.78 -18.61
CA GLU A 129 10.78 -9.02 -17.40
C GLU A 129 11.83 -7.94 -17.69
N GLY A 130 12.64 -8.10 -18.74
CA GLY A 130 13.64 -7.12 -19.14
C GLY A 130 12.98 -5.85 -19.67
N LEU A 131 11.96 -5.98 -20.52
CA LEU A 131 11.14 -4.86 -20.96
C LEU A 131 10.46 -4.16 -19.79
N LEU A 132 9.83 -4.91 -18.86
CA LEU A 132 9.18 -4.31 -17.70
C LEU A 132 10.16 -3.53 -16.82
N SER A 133 11.35 -4.09 -16.57
CA SER A 133 12.38 -3.42 -15.78
C SER A 133 12.87 -2.13 -16.44
N ALA A 134 13.11 -2.17 -17.76
CA ALA A 134 13.51 -0.99 -18.53
C ALA A 134 12.45 0.11 -18.51
N LEU A 135 11.17 -0.23 -18.67
CA LEU A 135 10.06 0.72 -18.57
C LEU A 135 9.96 1.35 -17.18
N GLN A 136 10.13 0.56 -16.13
CA GLN A 136 10.12 1.06 -14.76
C GLN A 136 11.24 2.09 -14.52
N GLU A 137 12.45 1.79 -14.97
CA GLU A 137 13.59 2.71 -14.85
C GLU A 137 13.38 3.99 -15.67
N GLU A 138 12.92 3.85 -16.92
CA GLU A 138 12.61 4.98 -17.82
C GLU A 138 11.54 5.90 -17.23
N TYR A 139 10.43 5.31 -16.75
CA TYR A 139 9.25 6.06 -16.30
C TYR A 139 9.40 6.68 -14.91
N ALA A 140 10.25 6.11 -14.05
CA ALA A 140 10.58 6.70 -12.75
C ALA A 140 11.33 8.04 -12.87
N GLN A 141 11.93 8.34 -14.03
CA GLN A 141 12.64 9.59 -14.29
C GLN A 141 11.76 10.67 -14.93
N GLN A 142 10.49 10.37 -15.21
CA GLN A 142 9.57 11.28 -15.88
C GLN A 142 8.77 12.13 -14.87
N PRO A 143 8.20 13.27 -15.31
CA PRO A 143 7.36 14.13 -14.47
C PRO A 143 6.21 13.39 -13.76
N GLY A 144 5.85 13.85 -12.57
CA GLY A 144 4.70 13.32 -11.82
C GLY A 144 3.35 13.79 -12.39
N ALA A 145 2.26 13.33 -11.77
CA ALA A 145 0.89 13.67 -12.19
C ALA A 145 0.60 15.19 -12.16
N GLU A 146 1.17 15.94 -11.20
CA GLU A 146 0.96 17.39 -11.10
C GLU A 146 1.57 18.19 -12.26
N GLU A 147 2.62 17.65 -12.89
CA GLU A 147 3.39 18.33 -13.95
C GLU A 147 2.93 17.89 -15.35
N ASP A 148 2.64 16.60 -15.53
CA ASP A 148 2.21 15.99 -16.79
C ASP A 148 1.22 14.86 -16.51
N GLU A 149 0.00 15.22 -16.13
CA GLU A 149 -1.05 14.24 -15.83
C GLU A 149 -1.32 13.27 -17.00
N PRO A 150 -1.48 13.72 -18.27
CA PRO A 150 -1.70 12.81 -19.40
C PRO A 150 -0.59 11.80 -19.59
N GLY A 151 0.67 12.24 -19.54
CA GLY A 151 1.81 11.33 -19.67
C GLY A 151 1.96 10.41 -18.46
N TYR A 152 1.70 10.91 -17.25
CA TYR A 152 1.72 10.11 -16.02
C TYR A 152 0.78 8.92 -16.13
N TRP A 153 -0.49 9.17 -16.47
CA TRP A 153 -1.48 8.11 -16.59
C TRP A 153 -1.20 7.16 -17.76
N THR A 154 -0.67 7.67 -18.87
CA THR A 154 -0.20 6.82 -19.97
C THR A 154 0.85 5.82 -19.47
N ARG A 155 1.86 6.30 -18.74
CA ARG A 155 2.91 5.46 -18.14
C ARG A 155 2.35 4.42 -17.16
N VAL A 156 1.40 4.81 -16.29
CA VAL A 156 0.71 3.87 -15.37
C VAL A 156 0.04 2.74 -16.14
N VAL A 157 -0.72 3.06 -17.19
CA VAL A 157 -1.50 2.07 -17.95
C VAL A 157 -0.61 1.16 -18.78
N GLU A 158 0.47 1.68 -19.36
CA GLU A 158 1.44 0.88 -20.11
C GLU A 158 2.20 -0.10 -19.22
N LEU A 159 2.67 0.35 -18.04
CA LEU A 159 3.27 -0.53 -17.04
C LEU A 159 2.29 -1.62 -16.60
N ALA A 160 1.03 -1.26 -16.38
CA ALA A 160 0.00 -2.22 -16.00
C ALA A 160 -0.31 -3.22 -17.12
N ALA A 161 -0.38 -2.77 -18.37
CA ALA A 161 -0.60 -3.60 -19.55
C ALA A 161 0.50 -4.65 -19.70
N VAL A 162 1.77 -4.23 -19.71
CA VAL A 162 2.93 -5.11 -19.81
C VAL A 162 2.94 -6.11 -18.66
N THR A 163 2.75 -5.65 -17.43
CA THR A 163 2.70 -6.52 -16.25
C THR A 163 1.56 -7.54 -16.33
N GLY A 164 0.37 -7.12 -16.75
CA GLY A 164 -0.79 -8.01 -16.90
C GLY A 164 -0.55 -9.14 -17.90
N GLU A 165 0.08 -8.85 -19.05
CA GLU A 165 0.41 -9.89 -20.02
C GLU A 165 1.55 -10.81 -19.54
N LEU A 166 2.51 -10.31 -18.77
CA LEU A 166 3.51 -11.17 -18.12
C LEU A 166 2.88 -12.09 -17.06
N LEU A 167 1.94 -11.59 -16.25
CA LEU A 167 1.15 -12.41 -15.33
C LEU A 167 0.35 -13.47 -16.10
N ARG A 168 -0.30 -13.08 -17.20
CA ARG A 168 -1.04 -14.01 -18.07
C ARG A 168 -0.14 -15.11 -18.61
N ALA A 169 1.04 -14.77 -19.12
CA ALA A 169 1.96 -15.73 -19.70
C ALA A 169 2.44 -16.77 -18.67
N ARG A 170 2.60 -16.38 -17.40
CA ARG A 170 3.10 -17.26 -16.33
C ARG A 170 2.02 -18.04 -15.60
N HIS A 171 0.89 -17.40 -15.33
CA HIS A 171 -0.14 -17.88 -14.41
C HIS A 171 -1.52 -17.99 -15.07
N GLY A 172 -1.64 -17.67 -16.36
CA GLY A 172 -2.94 -17.48 -17.00
C GLY A 172 -3.70 -16.30 -16.40
N GLY A 173 -5.02 -16.29 -16.61
CA GLY A 173 -5.89 -15.25 -16.07
C GLY A 173 -6.33 -14.22 -17.11
N ARG A 174 -7.02 -13.18 -16.63
CA ARG A 174 -7.61 -12.11 -17.46
C ARG A 174 -7.88 -10.86 -16.64
N TRP A 175 -8.02 -9.73 -17.31
CA TRP A 175 -8.56 -8.51 -16.72
C TRP A 175 -10.03 -8.70 -16.34
N ALA A 176 -10.43 -8.09 -15.23
CA ALA A 176 -11.80 -8.11 -14.74
C ALA A 176 -12.14 -6.79 -14.07
N ALA A 177 -13.43 -6.45 -14.06
CA ALA A 177 -13.91 -5.32 -13.29
C ALA A 177 -13.60 -5.53 -11.79
N ALA A 178 -13.10 -4.48 -11.15
CA ALA A 178 -12.77 -4.46 -9.74
C ALA A 178 -13.18 -3.11 -9.16
N GLN A 179 -14.32 -3.10 -8.48
CA GLN A 179 -14.81 -1.93 -7.76
C GLN A 179 -13.94 -1.68 -6.53
N ASP A 180 -13.72 -0.40 -6.21
CA ASP A 180 -13.06 0.08 -4.97
C ASP A 180 -11.59 -0.33 -4.77
N MET A 181 -10.95 -0.93 -5.78
CA MET A 181 -9.56 -1.39 -5.63
C MET A 181 -8.53 -0.38 -6.12
N ALA A 182 -8.86 0.48 -7.10
CA ALA A 182 -7.92 1.39 -7.74
C ALA A 182 -8.64 2.57 -8.43
N THR A 183 -7.86 3.54 -8.88
CA THR A 183 -8.31 4.65 -9.72
C THR A 183 -8.92 4.16 -11.04
N MET A 184 -8.38 3.08 -11.62
CA MET A 184 -9.03 2.37 -12.72
C MET A 184 -9.85 1.18 -12.21
N PRO A 185 -11.09 0.98 -12.68
CA PRO A 185 -12.01 -0.04 -12.16
C PRO A 185 -11.71 -1.45 -12.70
N PHE A 186 -10.42 -1.76 -12.93
CA PHE A 186 -9.96 -3.03 -13.48
C PHE A 186 -8.81 -3.59 -12.65
N ALA A 187 -8.86 -4.89 -12.38
CA ALA A 187 -7.79 -5.64 -11.76
C ALA A 187 -7.50 -6.91 -12.56
N PHE A 188 -6.29 -7.45 -12.38
CA PHE A 188 -5.91 -8.69 -13.04
C PHE A 188 -6.32 -9.88 -12.17
N ARG A 189 -7.15 -10.76 -12.71
CA ARG A 189 -7.56 -12.01 -12.05
C ARG A 189 -6.64 -13.11 -12.51
N LEU A 190 -5.80 -13.62 -11.60
CA LEU A 190 -4.88 -14.73 -11.89
C LEU A 190 -5.64 -16.00 -12.26
N GLY A 191 -5.07 -16.79 -13.17
CA GLY A 191 -5.56 -18.13 -13.49
C GLY A 191 -5.20 -19.11 -12.37
N GLY A 192 -6.04 -20.14 -12.17
CA GLY A 192 -5.76 -21.20 -11.20
C GLY A 192 -6.97 -22.10 -10.94
N GLU A 193 -6.72 -23.38 -10.70
CA GLU A 193 -7.72 -24.35 -10.24
C GLU A 193 -7.97 -24.16 -8.74
N GLY A 194 -8.71 -23.11 -8.37
CA GLY A 194 -9.05 -22.82 -6.99
C GLY A 194 -10.44 -22.19 -6.88
N ALA A 195 -11.10 -22.38 -5.72
CA ALA A 195 -12.47 -21.89 -5.49
C ALA A 195 -12.61 -20.35 -5.52
N SER A 196 -11.50 -19.60 -5.49
CA SER A 196 -11.49 -18.14 -5.63
C SER A 196 -10.15 -17.68 -6.23
N PRO A 197 -10.13 -17.26 -7.50
CA PRO A 197 -8.90 -16.78 -8.13
C PRO A 197 -8.42 -15.49 -7.45
N ALA A 198 -7.11 -15.39 -7.23
CA ALA A 198 -6.50 -14.19 -6.67
C ALA A 198 -6.69 -12.99 -7.62
N ILE A 199 -7.08 -11.85 -7.05
CA ILE A 199 -7.25 -10.59 -7.77
C ILE A 199 -6.10 -9.67 -7.39
N VAL A 200 -5.39 -9.18 -8.40
CA VAL A 200 -4.20 -8.33 -8.26
C VAL A 200 -4.51 -6.96 -8.83
N ASN A 201 -4.43 -5.92 -8.00
CA ASN A 201 -4.54 -4.54 -8.46
C ASN A 201 -3.21 -4.09 -9.12
N VAL A 202 -3.02 -4.49 -10.37
CA VAL A 202 -1.83 -4.16 -11.16
C VAL A 202 -1.73 -2.65 -11.42
N VAL A 203 -2.86 -2.00 -11.76
CA VAL A 203 -2.88 -0.56 -12.07
C VAL A 203 -2.48 0.27 -10.85
N GLY A 204 -3.08 0.03 -9.69
CA GLY A 204 -2.71 0.74 -8.47
C GLY A 204 -1.30 0.40 -7.98
N LYS A 205 -0.74 -0.77 -8.34
CA LYS A 205 0.68 -1.06 -8.09
C LYS A 205 1.58 -0.24 -9.00
N ALA A 206 1.22 -0.06 -10.27
CA ALA A 206 1.96 0.79 -11.21
C ALA A 206 1.92 2.28 -10.81
N GLU A 207 0.77 2.76 -10.37
CA GLU A 207 0.60 4.10 -9.80
C GLU A 207 1.53 4.30 -8.59
N ARG A 208 1.46 3.41 -7.60
CA ARG A 208 2.35 3.47 -6.44
C ARG A 208 3.82 3.33 -6.80
N PHE A 209 4.18 2.57 -7.83
CA PHE A 209 5.56 2.49 -8.30
C PHE A 209 6.06 3.86 -8.77
N LEU A 210 5.28 4.59 -9.56
CA LEU A 210 5.69 5.91 -10.02
C LEU A 210 5.75 6.95 -8.88
N THR A 211 4.99 6.76 -7.80
CA THR A 211 5.04 7.64 -6.61
C THR A 211 6.14 7.26 -5.61
N ASN A 212 6.32 5.97 -5.34
CA ASN A 212 7.12 5.45 -4.22
C ASN A 212 8.40 4.73 -4.67
N GLY A 213 8.60 4.53 -5.98
CA GLY A 213 9.76 3.85 -6.55
C GLY A 213 9.78 2.34 -6.33
N GLU A 214 10.99 1.80 -6.16
CA GLU A 214 11.28 0.36 -6.22
C GLU A 214 10.48 -0.52 -5.24
N ARG A 215 10.02 0.03 -4.11
CA ARG A 215 9.18 -0.71 -3.14
C ARG A 215 7.87 -1.19 -3.76
N ASP A 216 7.39 -0.46 -4.74
CA ASP A 216 6.18 -0.78 -5.47
C ASP A 216 6.46 -1.40 -6.85
N SER A 217 7.68 -1.89 -7.07
CA SER A 217 8.08 -2.58 -8.31
C SER A 217 7.07 -3.66 -8.75
N LEU A 218 6.71 -3.62 -10.03
CA LEU A 218 5.85 -4.61 -10.68
C LEU A 218 6.62 -5.89 -10.98
N VAL A 219 7.96 -5.85 -11.07
CA VAL A 219 8.78 -7.07 -11.09
C VAL A 219 8.60 -7.86 -9.79
N LEU A 220 8.60 -7.18 -8.64
CA LEU A 220 8.29 -7.82 -7.35
C LEU A 220 6.86 -8.37 -7.35
N LEU A 221 5.90 -7.68 -7.99
CA LEU A 221 4.54 -8.18 -8.13
C LEU A 221 4.48 -9.51 -8.90
N LEU A 222 5.25 -9.67 -9.98
CA LEU A 222 5.35 -10.94 -10.71
C LEU A 222 5.86 -12.06 -9.79
N ARG A 223 6.87 -11.77 -8.98
CA ARG A 223 7.43 -12.71 -7.99
C ARG A 223 6.43 -13.07 -6.89
N MET A 224 5.65 -12.11 -6.41
CA MET A 224 4.57 -12.37 -5.46
C MET A 224 3.46 -13.26 -6.06
N ALA A 225 3.20 -13.15 -7.37
CA ALA A 225 2.23 -14.02 -8.06
C ALA A 225 2.74 -15.47 -8.20
N GLU A 226 4.05 -15.67 -8.32
CA GLU A 226 4.69 -17.00 -8.28
C GLU A 226 4.40 -17.68 -6.92
N ASP A 227 4.49 -16.93 -5.82
CA ASP A 227 4.21 -17.44 -4.49
C ASP A 227 2.74 -17.85 -4.28
N GLN A 228 1.79 -17.20 -4.98
CA GLN A 228 0.37 -17.61 -4.97
C GLN A 228 0.17 -18.99 -5.60
N SER A 229 0.92 -19.30 -6.66
CA SER A 229 0.90 -20.62 -7.27
C SER A 229 1.48 -21.66 -6.29
N LEU A 230 2.52 -21.28 -5.55
CA LEU A 230 3.06 -22.14 -4.50
C LEU A 230 2.04 -22.36 -3.38
N LEU A 231 1.23 -21.35 -3.00
CA LEU A 231 0.24 -21.47 -1.90
C LEU A 231 -0.77 -22.60 -2.15
N ALA A 232 -1.03 -22.93 -3.43
CA ALA A 232 -1.84 -24.07 -3.80
C ALA A 232 -1.11 -25.42 -3.61
N ALA A 233 0.23 -25.42 -3.65
CA ALA A 233 1.03 -26.62 -3.39
C ALA A 233 1.09 -26.87 -1.87
N SER A 234 0.65 -28.06 -1.43
CA SER A 234 0.48 -28.42 -0.01
C SER A 234 1.79 -28.67 0.76
N GLU A 235 2.87 -28.01 0.39
CA GLU A 235 4.15 -28.15 1.10
C GLU A 235 4.17 -27.28 2.37
N PRO A 236 4.64 -27.83 3.51
CA PRO A 236 4.74 -27.08 4.75
C PRO A 236 5.78 -25.97 4.62
N ARG A 237 5.42 -24.76 5.08
CA ARG A 237 6.26 -23.56 5.00
C ARG A 237 6.69 -23.07 6.37
N PRO A 238 7.80 -22.33 6.44
CA PRO A 238 8.19 -21.67 7.68
C PRO A 238 7.08 -20.70 8.11
N VAL A 239 6.47 -20.99 9.25
CA VAL A 239 5.64 -20.01 9.95
C VAL A 239 6.57 -19.01 10.62
N LEU A 240 6.33 -17.72 10.43
CA LEU A 240 7.01 -16.64 11.15
C LEU A 240 5.97 -15.65 11.67
N PHE A 241 6.41 -14.72 12.51
CA PHE A 241 5.64 -13.52 12.81
C PHE A 241 6.30 -12.31 12.14
N THR A 242 5.49 -11.28 11.90
CA THR A 242 5.96 -9.94 11.55
C THR A 242 5.42 -8.97 12.59
N LEU A 243 6.27 -8.05 13.01
CA LEU A 243 5.88 -6.92 13.85
C LEU A 243 5.11 -5.91 13.01
N LYS A 244 4.03 -5.36 13.59
CA LYS A 244 3.16 -4.35 12.97
C LYS A 244 2.82 -3.25 13.97
N PRO A 245 2.50 -2.03 13.51
CA PRO A 245 1.96 -0.98 14.36
C PRO A 245 0.73 -1.44 15.14
N SER A 246 0.51 -0.88 16.34
CA SER A 246 -0.62 -1.27 17.19
C SER A 246 -1.99 -0.91 16.60
N ASP A 247 -2.00 0.15 15.81
CA ASP A 247 -3.14 0.75 15.11
C ASP A 247 -3.32 0.21 13.69
N TRP A 248 -2.59 -0.87 13.34
CA TRP A 248 -2.62 -1.43 12.00
C TRP A 248 -4.06 -1.79 11.57
N SER A 249 -4.53 -1.12 10.50
CA SER A 249 -5.94 -1.07 10.09
C SER A 249 -6.58 -2.42 9.76
N VAL A 250 -5.78 -3.45 9.47
CA VAL A 250 -6.25 -4.80 9.13
C VAL A 250 -6.11 -5.80 10.27
N ARG A 251 -5.73 -5.36 11.48
CA ARG A 251 -5.53 -6.24 12.65
C ARG A 251 -6.74 -7.13 12.96
N ASP A 252 -7.95 -6.66 12.67
CA ASP A 252 -9.18 -7.41 12.94
C ASP A 252 -9.47 -8.51 11.91
N ARG A 253 -8.74 -8.52 10.79
CA ARG A 253 -8.88 -9.49 9.70
C ARG A 253 -7.77 -10.54 9.67
N VAL A 254 -6.73 -10.38 10.49
CA VAL A 254 -5.53 -11.22 10.51
C VAL A 254 -5.35 -11.89 11.86
N LEU A 255 -4.65 -13.02 11.90
CA LEU A 255 -4.21 -13.62 13.15
C LEU A 255 -3.06 -12.79 13.70
N CYS A 256 -3.33 -12.10 14.80
CA CYS A 256 -2.33 -11.35 15.53
C CYS A 256 -2.58 -11.42 17.03
N ARG A 257 -1.52 -11.16 17.81
CA ARG A 257 -1.59 -10.98 19.26
C ARG A 257 -0.79 -9.75 19.69
N PRO A 258 -1.17 -9.09 20.80
CA PRO A 258 -0.32 -8.05 21.36
C PRO A 258 0.99 -8.63 21.87
N LEU A 259 2.03 -7.80 21.91
CA LEU A 259 3.32 -8.18 22.49
C LEU A 259 3.23 -8.38 24.02
N PHE A 260 2.27 -7.71 24.68
CA PHE A 260 1.99 -7.85 26.11
C PHE A 260 0.50 -8.11 26.36
N ASP A 261 0.17 -8.89 27.39
CA ASP A 261 -1.20 -9.32 27.70
C ASP A 261 -2.12 -8.21 28.25
N ALA A 262 -1.56 -7.05 28.66
CA ALA A 262 -2.32 -5.92 29.18
C ALA A 262 -2.80 -4.99 28.05
N GLN A 263 -3.73 -4.07 28.39
CA GLN A 263 -4.23 -3.02 27.50
C GLN A 263 -3.04 -2.21 26.97
N THR A 264 -2.60 -2.57 25.77
CA THR A 264 -1.29 -2.18 25.25
C THR A 264 -1.39 -0.75 24.73
N ARG A 265 -0.35 0.06 24.99
CA ARG A 265 -0.29 1.45 24.53
C ARG A 265 -0.27 1.49 22.99
N ALA A 266 -0.75 2.59 22.41
CA ALA A 266 -0.98 2.73 20.96
C ALA A 266 0.29 2.64 20.08
N ASP A 267 1.46 2.54 20.69
CA ASP A 267 2.77 2.56 20.08
C ASP A 267 3.55 1.26 20.28
N VAL A 268 3.02 0.29 21.03
CA VAL A 268 3.66 -1.02 21.20
C VAL A 268 3.23 -1.95 20.07
N PRO A 269 4.17 -2.63 19.38
CA PRO A 269 3.84 -3.39 18.19
C PRO A 269 3.01 -4.65 18.48
N LEU A 270 2.28 -5.10 17.46
CA LEU A 270 1.56 -6.37 17.41
C LEU A 270 2.41 -7.44 16.73
N LEU A 271 2.19 -8.69 17.10
CA LEU A 271 2.73 -9.87 16.44
C LEU A 271 1.67 -10.39 15.48
N ALA A 272 1.89 -10.29 14.16
CA ALA A 272 1.02 -10.87 13.14
C ALA A 272 1.67 -12.13 12.56
N TYR A 273 0.89 -13.20 12.38
CA TYR A 273 1.39 -14.51 11.99
C TYR A 273 1.17 -14.79 10.51
N GLY A 274 2.10 -15.52 9.90
CA GLY A 274 2.02 -15.88 8.50
C GLY A 274 3.05 -16.90 8.06
N GLU A 275 3.02 -17.22 6.78
CA GLU A 275 3.99 -18.07 6.10
C GLU A 275 5.00 -17.21 5.37
N ASP A 276 6.26 -17.56 5.53
CA ASP A 276 7.34 -17.01 4.72
C ASP A 276 7.39 -17.72 3.36
N LEU A 277 7.42 -16.91 2.32
CA LEU A 277 7.43 -17.34 0.92
C LEU A 277 8.69 -16.78 0.26
N PRO A 278 9.16 -17.41 -0.83
CA PRO A 278 10.40 -16.99 -1.46
C PRO A 278 10.45 -15.49 -1.81
N ASN A 279 9.30 -14.88 -2.11
CA ASN A 279 9.23 -13.49 -2.53
C ASN A 279 8.26 -12.63 -1.70
N SER A 280 7.60 -13.19 -0.68
CA SER A 280 6.54 -12.51 0.05
C SER A 280 6.27 -13.12 1.42
N PHE A 281 5.40 -12.47 2.19
CA PHE A 281 4.94 -12.98 3.47
C PHE A 281 3.41 -13.03 3.48
N SER A 282 2.83 -14.22 3.63
CA SER A 282 1.39 -14.44 3.58
C SER A 282 0.79 -14.54 4.98
N LEU A 283 0.00 -13.55 5.35
CA LEU A 283 -0.62 -13.46 6.68
C LEU A 283 -1.78 -14.45 6.83
N PHE A 284 -1.86 -15.10 7.98
CA PHE A 284 -3.02 -15.92 8.31
C PHE A 284 -4.24 -15.02 8.61
N LYS A 285 -5.40 -15.40 8.08
CA LYS A 285 -6.66 -14.67 8.27
C LYS A 285 -7.35 -15.11 9.57
N ARG A 286 -7.97 -14.16 10.26
CA ARG A 286 -8.88 -14.46 11.38
C ARG A 286 -10.14 -15.17 10.87
N GLY A 287 -10.64 -16.14 11.63
CA GLY A 287 -11.72 -17.04 11.19
C GLY A 287 -11.31 -18.06 10.12
N GLY A 288 -10.02 -18.15 9.79
CA GLY A 288 -9.47 -19.15 8.88
C GLY A 288 -9.25 -20.50 9.56
N SER A 289 -8.74 -21.48 8.79
CA SER A 289 -8.48 -22.85 9.28
C SER A 289 -7.48 -22.93 10.44
N ARG A 290 -6.63 -21.91 10.61
CA ARG A 290 -5.52 -21.87 11.58
C ARG A 290 -5.82 -21.05 12.85
N ASP A 291 -7.02 -20.47 12.96
CA ASP A 291 -7.37 -19.55 14.07
C ASP A 291 -7.26 -20.23 15.46
N GLY A 292 -7.60 -21.52 15.53
CA GLY A 292 -7.51 -22.31 16.77
C GLY A 292 -6.10 -22.77 17.17
N GLU A 293 -5.06 -22.45 16.39
CA GLU A 293 -3.70 -22.99 16.55
C GLU A 293 -2.68 -21.93 16.99
N LEU A 294 -3.13 -20.79 17.51
CA LEU A 294 -2.28 -19.62 17.73
C LEU A 294 -1.03 -19.89 18.59
N ASP A 295 -1.16 -20.66 19.67
CA ASP A 295 -0.02 -21.01 20.53
C ASP A 295 1.00 -21.91 19.81
N ALA A 296 0.51 -22.85 19.01
CA ALA A 296 1.36 -23.73 18.20
C ALA A 296 2.08 -22.94 17.10
N LEU A 297 1.36 -22.04 16.41
CA LEU A 297 1.94 -21.11 15.44
C LEU A 297 3.02 -20.24 16.07
N HIS A 298 2.78 -19.76 17.30
CA HIS A 298 3.74 -18.93 18.00
C HIS A 298 5.01 -19.68 18.36
N ALA A 299 4.89 -20.89 18.91
CA ALA A 299 6.05 -21.74 19.19
C ALA A 299 6.85 -22.06 17.92
N GLN A 300 6.15 -22.38 16.82
CA GLN A 300 6.78 -22.65 15.53
C GLN A 300 7.50 -21.41 14.97
N ALA A 301 6.89 -20.23 15.07
CA ALA A 301 7.48 -18.98 14.61
C ALA A 301 8.75 -18.61 15.40
N LEU A 302 8.74 -18.79 16.73
CA LEU A 302 9.93 -18.59 17.54
C LEU A 302 11.06 -19.54 17.16
N GLU A 303 10.75 -20.80 16.85
CA GLU A 303 11.76 -21.77 16.42
C GLU A 303 12.34 -21.39 15.06
N ASN A 304 11.50 -21.06 14.07
CA ASN A 304 11.95 -20.66 12.74
C ASN A 304 12.76 -19.35 12.78
N LEU A 305 12.42 -18.39 13.65
CA LEU A 305 13.15 -17.14 13.79
C LEU A 305 14.63 -17.35 14.17
N LYS A 306 14.94 -18.41 14.93
CA LYS A 306 16.34 -18.72 15.31
C LYS A 306 17.22 -18.97 14.10
N ALA A 307 16.67 -19.58 13.05
CA ALA A 307 17.39 -19.90 11.82
C ALA A 307 17.61 -18.67 10.92
N VAL A 308 16.94 -17.54 11.19
CA VAL A 308 17.13 -16.30 10.44
C VAL A 308 18.51 -15.73 10.74
N SER A 309 19.34 -15.62 9.70
CA SER A 309 20.64 -14.94 9.76
C SER A 309 20.46 -13.44 9.57
N VAL A 310 21.20 -12.66 10.33
CA VAL A 310 21.17 -11.19 10.31
C VAL A 310 22.58 -10.63 10.35
N GLU A 311 22.74 -9.42 9.84
CA GLU A 311 23.97 -8.64 9.93
C GLU A 311 23.92 -7.77 11.19
N ILE A 312 25.08 -7.52 11.80
CA ILE A 312 25.19 -6.71 13.02
C ILE A 312 26.32 -5.71 12.86
N ASP A 313 25.94 -4.46 12.64
CA ASP A 313 26.85 -3.32 12.61
C ASP A 313 26.94 -2.69 14.00
N GLU A 314 28.15 -2.28 14.37
CA GLU A 314 28.44 -1.69 15.69
C GLU A 314 28.95 -0.27 15.49
N HIS A 315 28.27 0.67 16.15
CA HIS A 315 28.57 2.10 16.09
C HIS A 315 28.90 2.64 17.49
N GLY A 316 29.91 3.51 17.56
CA GLY A 316 30.38 4.11 18.81
C GLY A 316 31.47 3.30 19.52
N GLU A 317 31.88 3.76 20.71
CA GLU A 317 32.94 3.15 21.51
C GLU A 317 32.54 3.06 23.00
N GLY A 318 33.10 2.09 23.71
CA GLY A 318 32.93 1.95 25.16
C GLY A 318 31.47 1.67 25.58
N PRO A 319 30.91 2.36 26.58
CA PRO A 319 29.51 2.15 26.99
C PRO A 319 28.51 2.79 26.03
N GLN A 320 28.93 3.73 25.18
CA GLN A 320 28.09 4.46 24.22
C GLN A 320 28.10 3.76 22.87
N ARG A 321 27.60 2.53 22.85
CA ARG A 321 27.52 1.70 21.65
C ARG A 321 26.08 1.46 21.23
N VAL A 322 25.84 1.51 19.93
CA VAL A 322 24.59 1.08 19.31
C VAL A 322 24.91 -0.09 18.38
N LEU A 323 24.17 -1.18 18.52
CA LEU A 323 24.17 -2.27 17.55
C LEU A 323 22.98 -2.08 16.61
N ALA A 324 23.24 -2.05 15.31
CA ALA A 324 22.23 -2.07 14.27
C ALA A 324 22.16 -3.49 13.69
N VAL A 325 21.00 -4.13 13.84
CA VAL A 325 20.73 -5.47 13.33
C VAL A 325 19.89 -5.34 12.07
N SER A 326 20.40 -5.84 10.95
CA SER A 326 19.86 -5.62 9.61
C SER A 326 20.14 -6.83 8.68
N GLY A 327 20.08 -6.63 7.36
CA GLY A 327 20.40 -7.66 6.36
C GLY A 327 19.30 -8.71 6.11
N HIS A 328 18.17 -8.64 6.81
CA HIS A 328 17.04 -9.55 6.60
C HIS A 328 15.67 -8.88 6.81
N PHE A 329 14.65 -9.32 6.08
CA PHE A 329 13.27 -8.84 6.24
C PHE A 329 12.74 -9.02 7.67
N PHE A 330 13.20 -10.06 8.37
CA PHE A 330 12.84 -10.38 9.76
C PHE A 330 13.88 -9.93 10.81
N ALA A 331 14.79 -9.00 10.47
CA ALA A 331 15.80 -8.54 11.42
C ALA A 331 15.19 -7.83 12.64
N ALA A 332 14.12 -7.05 12.45
CA ALA A 332 13.39 -6.40 13.55
C ALA A 332 12.84 -7.43 14.55
N GLU A 333 12.34 -8.55 14.03
CA GLU A 333 11.74 -9.64 14.80
C GLU A 333 12.74 -10.38 15.69
N LYS A 334 14.07 -10.26 15.46
CA LYS A 334 15.11 -10.85 16.32
C LYS A 334 15.05 -10.39 17.77
N VAL A 335 14.34 -9.30 18.07
CA VAL A 335 14.03 -8.88 19.45
C VAL A 335 13.29 -9.95 20.27
N LEU A 336 12.66 -10.93 19.60
CA LEU A 336 11.93 -12.05 20.20
C LEU A 336 12.77 -13.33 20.34
N ASP A 337 13.98 -13.36 19.78
CA ASP A 337 14.90 -14.50 19.85
C ASP A 337 15.76 -14.37 21.13
N VAL A 338 15.34 -15.05 22.21
CA VAL A 338 15.99 -14.95 23.52
C VAL A 338 17.49 -15.30 23.49
N PRO A 339 17.94 -16.42 22.87
CA PRO A 339 19.36 -16.68 22.67
C PRO A 339 20.11 -15.55 21.96
N PHE A 340 19.55 -15.00 20.87
CA PHE A 340 20.16 -13.89 20.15
C PHE A 340 20.30 -12.65 21.05
N MET A 341 19.25 -12.29 21.77
CA MET A 341 19.25 -11.13 22.66
C MET A 341 20.21 -11.28 23.84
N ARG A 342 20.42 -12.50 24.35
CA ARG A 342 21.48 -12.79 25.34
C ARG A 342 22.88 -12.55 24.78
N ALA A 343 23.14 -12.95 23.54
CA ALA A 343 24.40 -12.63 22.89
C ALA A 343 24.59 -11.10 22.74
N MET A 344 23.51 -10.34 22.53
CA MET A 344 23.58 -8.88 22.48
C MET A 344 23.86 -8.26 23.85
N HIS A 345 23.32 -8.82 24.94
CA HIS A 345 23.68 -8.45 26.31
C HIS A 345 25.18 -8.62 26.56
N GLU A 346 25.75 -9.75 26.16
CA GLU A 346 27.19 -10.03 26.28
C GLU A 346 28.03 -9.05 25.44
N ARG A 347 27.64 -8.79 24.19
CA ARG A 347 28.35 -7.89 23.28
C ARG A 347 28.35 -6.44 23.78
N LEU A 348 27.23 -5.97 24.32
CA LEU A 348 27.11 -4.63 24.91
C LEU A 348 27.63 -4.54 26.35
N GLY A 349 27.86 -5.68 27.01
CA GLY A 349 28.30 -5.74 28.41
C GLY A 349 27.26 -5.21 29.40
N SER A 350 25.96 -5.40 29.12
CA SER A 350 24.87 -4.87 29.94
C SER A 350 23.86 -5.95 30.32
N GLN A 351 23.30 -5.86 31.54
CA GLN A 351 22.20 -6.73 32.00
C GLN A 351 20.83 -6.26 31.51
N VAL A 352 20.71 -5.00 31.09
CA VAL A 352 19.46 -4.41 30.59
C VAL A 352 19.74 -3.66 29.29
N LEU A 353 18.98 -3.97 28.24
CA LEU A 353 19.07 -3.30 26.95
C LEU A 353 17.82 -2.47 26.68
N LEU A 354 18.03 -1.41 25.90
CA LEU A 354 16.97 -0.77 25.14
C LEU A 354 17.01 -1.32 23.72
N ALA A 355 15.87 -1.78 23.23
CA ALA A 355 15.71 -2.37 21.91
C ALA A 355 14.61 -1.65 21.13
N ALA A 356 14.95 -0.97 20.05
CA ALA A 356 13.98 -0.28 19.22
C ALA A 356 13.78 -1.01 17.89
N VAL A 357 12.51 -1.10 17.48
CA VAL A 357 12.08 -1.67 16.20
C VAL A 357 11.36 -0.59 15.39
N PRO A 358 12.08 0.45 14.93
CA PRO A 358 11.46 1.62 14.30
C PRO A 358 10.73 1.27 13.00
N ARG A 359 11.29 0.36 12.20
CA ARG A 359 10.79 -0.02 10.88
C ARG A 359 11.11 -1.47 10.53
N LYS A 360 10.45 -1.99 9.50
CA LYS A 360 10.67 -3.36 9.03
C LYS A 360 12.14 -3.57 8.63
N GLY A 361 12.71 -4.70 9.07
CA GLY A 361 14.08 -5.09 8.76
C GLY A 361 15.17 -4.37 9.58
N LEU A 362 14.82 -3.60 10.61
CA LEU A 362 15.79 -2.91 11.47
C LEU A 362 15.49 -3.12 12.95
N LEU A 363 16.49 -3.56 13.70
CA LEU A 363 16.50 -3.57 15.16
C LEU A 363 17.72 -2.78 15.65
N LEU A 364 17.48 -1.79 16.50
CA LEU A 364 18.53 -1.00 17.15
C LEU A 364 18.63 -1.39 18.62
N LEU A 365 19.85 -1.60 19.11
CA LEU A 365 20.11 -2.03 20.47
C LEU A 365 21.14 -1.12 21.14
N THR A 366 20.89 -0.77 22.40
CA THR A 366 21.91 -0.15 23.25
C THR A 366 21.78 -0.59 24.70
N SER A 367 22.79 -0.29 25.52
CA SER A 367 22.73 -0.51 26.96
C SER A 367 21.74 0.49 27.60
N ALA A 368 20.87 0.01 28.48
CA ALA A 368 19.98 0.87 29.25
C ALA A 368 20.69 1.60 30.42
N LEU A 369 21.96 1.28 30.67
CA LEU A 369 22.76 1.83 31.77
C LEU A 369 23.69 2.98 31.34
N VAL A 370 23.44 3.55 30.16
CA VAL A 370 24.18 4.68 29.59
C VAL A 370 23.72 6.02 30.19
N GLU A 371 24.54 7.05 29.99
CA GLU A 371 24.20 8.39 30.47
C GLU A 371 22.93 8.95 29.78
N PRO A 372 22.13 9.78 30.47
CA PRO A 372 20.89 10.32 29.92
C PRO A 372 21.02 11.03 28.56
N PRO A 373 22.08 11.82 28.27
CA PRO A 373 22.24 12.43 26.94
C PRO A 373 22.31 11.42 25.81
N PHE A 374 23.06 10.32 26.01
CA PHE A 374 23.18 9.28 25.00
C PHE A 374 21.87 8.47 24.84
N THR A 375 21.12 8.30 25.92
CA THR A 375 19.76 7.72 25.82
C THR A 375 18.85 8.59 24.95
N ALA A 376 18.92 9.92 25.11
CA ALA A 376 18.17 10.85 24.29
C ALA A 376 18.60 10.82 22.81
N GLU A 377 19.90 10.71 22.53
CA GLU A 377 20.42 10.53 21.16
C GLU A 377 19.91 9.22 20.53
N PHE A 378 19.91 8.12 21.28
CA PHE A 378 19.36 6.85 20.82
C PHE A 378 17.87 6.95 20.50
N LEU A 379 17.09 7.63 21.35
CA LEU A 379 15.67 7.87 21.10
C LEU A 379 15.44 8.73 19.86
N GLY A 380 16.23 9.78 19.67
CA GLY A 380 16.19 10.60 18.45
C GLY A 380 16.48 9.79 17.18
N LEU A 381 17.47 8.89 17.23
CA LEU A 381 17.75 7.96 16.13
C LEU A 381 16.56 7.02 15.85
N CYS A 382 15.87 6.54 16.89
CA CYS A 382 14.70 5.70 16.72
C CYS A 382 13.56 6.45 16.03
N GLU A 383 13.29 7.69 16.44
CA GLU A 383 12.28 8.55 15.83
C GLU A 383 12.61 8.88 14.38
N GLU A 384 13.87 9.19 14.07
CA GLU A 384 14.33 9.42 12.70
C GLU A 384 14.10 8.19 11.81
N GLN A 385 14.48 7.01 12.29
CA GLN A 385 14.27 5.76 11.54
C GLN A 385 12.79 5.40 11.43
N TYR A 386 11.95 5.73 12.41
CA TYR A 386 10.51 5.50 12.37
C TYR A 386 9.82 6.44 11.37
N ALA A 387 10.22 7.70 11.33
CA ALA A 387 9.71 8.71 10.40
C ALA A 387 10.21 8.52 8.97
N ASN A 388 11.23 7.68 8.77
CA ASN A 388 11.77 7.40 7.46
C ASN A 388 10.72 6.72 6.59
N GLN A 389 10.29 7.43 5.53
CA GLN A 389 9.34 6.94 4.53
C GLN A 389 9.89 5.74 3.75
N ASP A 390 11.18 5.41 3.96
CA ASP A 390 11.87 4.34 3.26
C ASP A 390 11.52 2.91 3.68
N SER A 391 10.63 2.73 4.66
CA SER A 391 10.17 1.40 5.05
C SER A 391 8.84 1.54 5.79
N ALA A 392 8.13 0.42 5.91
CA ALA A 392 6.93 0.39 6.74
C ALA A 392 7.32 0.62 8.22
N PRO A 393 6.79 1.66 8.87
CA PRO A 393 7.05 1.90 10.29
C PRO A 393 6.44 0.79 11.14
N ILE A 394 7.04 0.55 12.31
CA ILE A 394 6.56 -0.46 13.28
C ILE A 394 6.25 0.20 14.62
N SER A 395 7.25 0.80 15.28
CA SER A 395 7.07 1.42 16.59
C SER A 395 8.18 2.42 16.88
N PRO A 396 7.86 3.64 17.36
CA PRO A 396 8.88 4.59 17.80
C PRO A 396 9.42 4.25 19.20
N THR A 397 8.85 3.25 19.88
CA THR A 397 9.02 3.05 21.32
C THR A 397 10.00 1.93 21.61
N PRO A 398 11.12 2.22 22.30
CA PRO A 398 12.04 1.17 22.69
C PRO A 398 11.43 0.22 23.72
N LEU A 399 11.73 -1.05 23.53
CA LEU A 399 11.44 -2.14 24.44
C LEU A 399 12.59 -2.29 25.43
N VAL A 400 12.27 -2.67 26.66
CA VAL A 400 13.25 -2.98 27.70
C VAL A 400 13.48 -4.49 27.70
N ILE A 401 14.74 -4.89 27.51
CA ILE A 401 15.15 -6.29 27.43
C ILE A 401 16.00 -6.64 28.65
N GLN A 402 15.68 -7.74 29.32
CA GLN A 402 16.45 -8.28 30.44
C GLN A 402 16.51 -9.80 30.32
N ASP A 403 17.71 -10.36 30.50
CA ASP A 403 17.99 -11.80 30.35
C ASP A 403 17.59 -12.36 28.98
N GLY A 404 17.62 -11.50 27.96
CA GLY A 404 17.19 -11.77 26.58
C GLY A 404 15.68 -11.73 26.34
N GLU A 405 14.87 -11.42 27.35
CA GLU A 405 13.41 -11.35 27.24
C GLU A 405 12.91 -9.89 27.31
N ILE A 406 11.82 -9.61 26.60
CA ILE A 406 11.13 -8.32 26.69
C ILE A 406 10.44 -8.24 28.05
N ARG A 407 10.82 -7.27 28.89
CA ARG A 407 10.24 -7.03 30.23
C ARG A 407 9.34 -5.81 30.31
N GLY A 408 9.42 -4.92 29.32
CA GLY A 408 8.62 -3.71 29.29
C GLY A 408 8.96 -2.84 28.09
N PHE A 409 8.59 -1.58 28.18
CA PHE A 409 8.85 -0.56 27.17
C PHE A 409 9.06 0.79 27.85
N VAL A 410 9.77 1.69 27.16
CA VAL A 410 10.06 3.03 27.68
C VAL A 410 8.80 3.89 27.56
N GLN A 411 8.39 4.50 28.67
CA GLN A 411 7.38 5.55 28.64
C GLN A 411 8.07 6.88 28.38
N MET A 412 7.97 7.36 27.15
CA MET A 412 8.16 8.78 26.87
C MET A 412 7.04 9.50 27.62
N GLY A 413 7.40 10.32 28.61
CA GLY A 413 6.42 11.11 29.35
C GLY A 413 5.70 12.03 28.38
N ASP A 414 4.36 12.04 28.45
CA ASP A 414 3.63 13.21 27.97
C ASP A 414 4.24 14.42 28.68
N GLU A 415 4.48 15.47 27.89
CA GLU A 415 4.91 16.79 28.32
C GLU A 415 4.57 17.03 29.80
N ALA A 416 5.58 17.18 30.65
CA ALA A 416 5.37 17.40 32.08
C ALA A 416 4.28 18.47 32.25
N PRO A 417 3.21 18.22 33.05
CA PRO A 417 2.12 19.16 33.16
C PRO A 417 2.73 20.50 33.52
N THR A 418 2.52 21.49 32.64
CA THR A 418 3.01 22.85 32.83
C THR A 418 2.63 23.23 34.26
N PRO A 419 3.59 23.56 35.14
CA PRO A 419 3.26 23.87 36.52
C PRO A 419 2.22 24.98 36.49
N SER A 420 1.02 24.66 36.97
CA SER A 420 -0.05 25.64 37.10
C SER A 420 0.53 26.82 37.87
N PRO A 421 0.32 28.08 37.42
CA PRO A 421 0.88 29.23 38.10
C PRO A 421 0.41 29.15 39.56
N SER A 422 1.39 28.94 40.44
CA SER A 422 1.24 28.93 41.87
C SER A 422 0.40 30.13 42.28
N GLU A 423 -0.76 29.86 42.89
CA GLU A 423 -1.59 30.87 43.53
C GLU A 423 -0.70 31.74 44.41
N GLU A 424 -0.67 33.03 44.10
CA GLU A 424 -0.02 34.03 44.94
C GLU A 424 -0.60 33.94 46.35
N PRO A 425 0.25 33.96 47.39
CA PRO A 425 -0.21 33.90 48.77
C PRO A 425 -1.04 35.16 49.07
N SER A 426 -2.31 34.93 49.41
CA SER A 426 -3.26 35.92 49.86
C SER A 426 -2.64 36.78 50.97
N ARG A 427 -2.40 38.06 50.67
CA ARG A 427 -1.98 39.06 51.65
C ARG A 427 -3.07 39.20 52.72
N THR A 428 -2.74 38.74 53.92
CA THR A 428 -3.41 39.12 55.16
C THR A 428 -3.29 40.63 55.39
N GLY A 429 -4.41 41.31 55.57
CA GLY A 429 -4.50 42.69 56.05
C GLY A 429 -5.79 42.88 56.87
N PRO A 430 -5.79 43.73 57.90
CA PRO A 430 -6.40 43.40 59.19
C PRO A 430 -7.88 43.81 59.32
N THR A 431 -8.66 42.95 59.95
CA THR A 431 -9.97 43.28 60.52
C THR A 431 -9.79 44.14 61.77
N GLY A 432 -9.92 45.46 61.60
CA GLY A 432 -10.05 46.43 62.68
C GLY A 432 -11.38 47.17 62.61
N GLY A 433 -12.33 46.75 63.45
CA GLY A 433 -13.27 47.59 64.20
C GLY A 433 -14.04 48.75 63.52
N LEU A 434 -15.36 48.51 63.41
CA LEU A 434 -16.46 49.29 63.99
C LEU A 434 -16.81 50.70 63.45
N LYS A 435 -18.07 50.77 62.95
CA LYS A 435 -19.12 51.79 63.18
C LYS A 435 -18.79 53.23 62.73
N ASN A 436 -19.59 53.85 61.85
CA ASN A 436 -21.04 54.07 61.91
C ASN A 436 -21.68 54.12 60.53
#